data_AF-A0A9W8N1T1-F1
#
_entry.id   AF-A0A9W8N1T1-F1
#
_cell.length_a   1.000
_cell.length_b   1.000
_cell.length_c   1.000
_cell.angle_alpha   90.00
_cell.angle_beta   90.00
_cell.angle_gamma   90.00
#
_symmetry.space_group_name_H-M   'P 1'
#
loop_
_entity.id
_entity.type
_entity.pdbx_description
1 polymer ?
#
loop_
_entity_poly.entity_id
_entity_poly.type
_entity_poly.pdbx_seq_one_letter_code
_entity_poly.pdbx_strand_id
1 'polypeptide(L)'
;MTDYIRRIVSGGKARFKDDALKLELDLVYVTDHVIIMGYPASGIEGLYRNRKEDAVRFLEHRHGKNFWIFNFCPIKENSYDAAAFGGRVSRYPFPDHHAPPLAIMPLVAREMNAWLKGSPDRVAVLHCKAGKGRSGTMACTYLLSLDDSPMSPQLQRSYTVKEWAKRRMESAIGTLPADEDTQPTFSETSSTTNPLSPLRETPGPSSDVEGILDIEKGSPPPTATANPESPSRMR
;
A
#
# COMPACT_ATOMS: atom_id res chain seq x y z
N MET A 1 20.78 14.90 -10.07
CA MET A 1 21.39 14.61 -8.74
C MET A 1 20.34 14.55 -7.62
N THR A 2 19.28 15.37 -7.67
CA THR A 2 18.19 15.42 -6.67
C THR A 2 17.36 14.14 -6.59
N ASP A 3 17.09 13.47 -7.71
CA ASP A 3 16.25 12.26 -7.72
C ASP A 3 16.93 11.05 -7.08
N TYR A 4 18.26 11.02 -7.10
CA TYR A 4 19.04 9.99 -6.40
C TYR A 4 18.90 10.12 -4.87
N ILE A 5 18.99 11.34 -4.35
CA ILE A 5 18.79 11.63 -2.92
C ILE A 5 17.35 11.33 -2.50
N ARG A 6 16.36 11.70 -3.34
CA ARG A 6 14.94 11.35 -3.13
C ARG A 6 14.73 9.85 -3.04
N ARG A 7 15.39 9.08 -3.92
CA ARG A 7 15.30 7.62 -3.93
C ARG A 7 15.91 7.00 -2.68
N ILE A 8 17.00 7.54 -2.17
CA ILE A 8 17.62 7.08 -0.91
C ILE A 8 16.67 7.32 0.28
N VAL A 9 16.06 8.51 0.39
CA VAL A 9 15.16 8.83 1.52
C VAL A 9 13.83 8.08 1.42
N SER A 10 13.36 7.79 0.21
CA SER A 10 12.22 6.90 0.00
C SER A 10 12.55 5.42 0.26
N GLY A 11 13.82 5.03 0.31
CA GLY A 11 14.25 3.63 0.46
C GLY A 11 13.76 2.74 -0.69
N GLY A 12 13.41 1.49 -0.41
CA GLY A 12 12.87 0.54 -1.40
C GLY A 12 11.41 0.78 -1.82
N LYS A 13 10.84 1.95 -1.54
CA LYS A 13 9.45 2.25 -1.90
C LYS A 13 9.30 2.46 -3.41
N ALA A 14 8.25 1.86 -3.99
CA ALA A 14 7.73 2.29 -5.28
C ALA A 14 7.18 3.72 -5.13
N ARG A 15 7.77 4.69 -5.83
CA ARG A 15 7.27 6.06 -5.91
C ARG A 15 6.26 6.14 -7.05
N PHE A 16 5.20 6.91 -6.85
CA PHE A 16 4.21 7.17 -7.88
C PHE A 16 4.83 8.05 -8.97
N LYS A 17 4.83 7.55 -10.20
CA LYS A 17 5.34 8.26 -11.37
C LYS A 17 4.16 8.70 -12.23
N ASP A 18 3.98 10.00 -12.31
CA ASP A 18 2.99 10.60 -13.20
C ASP A 18 3.69 10.99 -14.51
N ASP A 19 3.50 10.18 -15.55
CA ASP A 19 4.10 10.40 -16.86
C ASP A 19 3.54 11.66 -17.55
N ALA A 20 2.27 12.03 -17.28
CA ALA A 20 1.63 13.19 -17.87
C ALA A 20 2.19 14.49 -17.30
N LEU A 21 2.36 14.55 -15.98
CA LEU A 21 2.93 15.71 -15.30
C LEU A 21 4.47 15.65 -15.18
N LYS A 22 5.10 14.55 -15.59
CA LYS A 22 6.54 14.26 -15.37
C LYS A 22 6.95 14.46 -13.91
N LEU A 23 6.14 13.94 -12.99
CA LEU A 23 6.34 14.04 -11.54
C LEU A 23 6.65 12.69 -10.91
N GLU A 24 7.45 12.70 -9.85
CA GLU A 24 7.72 11.53 -9.03
C GLU A 24 7.45 11.83 -7.55
N LEU A 25 6.40 11.24 -7.00
CA LEU A 25 5.92 11.49 -5.64
C LEU A 25 6.01 10.23 -4.77
N ASP A 26 6.42 10.37 -3.51
CA ASP A 26 6.19 9.36 -2.46
C ASP A 26 4.69 9.36 -2.14
N LEU A 27 3.96 8.56 -2.90
CA LEU A 27 2.50 8.48 -2.89
C LEU A 27 2.09 7.06 -3.32
N VAL A 28 1.02 6.54 -2.73
CA VAL A 28 0.43 5.25 -3.10
C VAL A 28 -1.08 5.29 -2.94
N TYR A 29 -1.79 4.66 -3.87
CA TYR A 29 -3.22 4.39 -3.73
C TYR A 29 -3.38 3.08 -2.97
N VAL A 30 -3.97 3.14 -1.77
CA VAL A 30 -4.35 1.94 -1.00
C VAL A 30 -5.65 1.37 -1.55
N THR A 31 -6.58 2.26 -1.88
CA THR A 31 -7.80 2.00 -2.64
C THR A 31 -7.97 3.13 -3.66
N ASP A 32 -9.02 3.07 -4.50
CA ASP A 32 -9.34 4.16 -5.42
C ASP A 32 -9.72 5.48 -4.72
N HIS A 33 -10.05 5.42 -3.42
CA HIS A 33 -10.51 6.54 -2.61
C HIS A 33 -9.57 6.90 -1.46
N VAL A 34 -8.59 6.06 -1.14
CA VAL A 34 -7.65 6.26 -0.03
C VAL A 34 -6.24 6.30 -0.57
N ILE A 35 -5.61 7.47 -0.42
CA ILE A 35 -4.24 7.74 -0.85
C ILE A 35 -3.37 7.95 0.38
N ILE A 36 -2.20 7.34 0.42
CA ILE A 36 -1.16 7.67 1.40
C ILE A 36 -0.03 8.39 0.68
N MET A 37 0.44 9.50 1.25
CA MET A 37 1.61 10.22 0.74
C MET A 37 2.62 10.59 1.82
N GLY A 38 3.85 10.86 1.38
CA GLY A 38 4.87 11.52 2.18
C GLY A 38 4.56 13.01 2.40
N TYR A 39 5.27 13.64 3.33
CA TYR A 39 5.05 15.04 3.69
C TYR A 39 5.23 15.99 2.48
N PRO A 40 4.25 16.88 2.20
CA PRO A 40 4.38 17.92 1.19
C PRO A 40 5.28 19.05 1.70
N ALA A 41 6.57 18.92 1.46
CA ALA A 41 7.59 19.80 2.00
C ALA A 41 7.70 21.11 1.21
N SER A 42 8.05 22.19 1.90
CA SER A 42 8.43 23.48 1.31
C SER A 42 9.93 23.74 1.49
N GLY A 43 10.52 24.55 0.62
CA GLY A 43 11.94 24.90 0.69
C GLY A 43 12.88 23.73 0.40
N ILE A 44 13.99 23.66 1.15
CA ILE A 44 15.11 22.73 0.90
C ILE A 44 14.69 21.27 1.13
N GLU A 45 13.73 21.01 2.03
CA GLU A 45 13.23 19.66 2.26
C GLU A 45 12.54 19.04 1.04
N GLY A 46 11.99 19.87 0.14
CA GLY A 46 11.42 19.43 -1.14
C GLY A 46 12.47 18.87 -2.12
N LEU A 47 13.77 19.01 -1.80
CA LEU A 47 14.85 18.40 -2.58
C LEU A 47 14.88 16.88 -2.38
N TYR A 48 14.50 16.38 -1.21
CA TYR A 48 14.52 14.95 -0.88
C TYR A 48 13.13 14.37 -0.54
N ARG A 49 12.13 15.20 -0.23
CA ARG A 49 10.71 14.83 -0.10
C ARG A 49 9.88 15.27 -1.31
N ASN A 50 8.56 15.05 -1.23
CA ASN A 50 7.60 15.62 -2.16
C ASN A 50 7.63 17.14 -2.03
N ARG A 51 7.83 17.85 -3.14
CA ARG A 51 7.60 19.30 -3.14
C ARG A 51 6.10 19.54 -3.00
N LYS A 52 5.73 20.49 -2.15
CA LYS A 52 4.33 20.84 -1.92
C LYS A 52 3.63 21.24 -3.23
N GLU A 53 4.31 21.99 -4.09
CA GLU A 53 3.79 22.47 -5.36
C GLU A 53 3.50 21.30 -6.32
N ASP A 54 4.36 20.29 -6.34
CA ASP A 54 4.18 19.08 -7.14
C ASP A 54 3.00 18.24 -6.61
N ALA A 55 2.85 18.14 -5.28
CA ALA A 55 1.73 17.44 -4.65
C ALA A 55 0.39 18.14 -4.93
N VAL A 56 0.34 19.48 -4.84
CA VAL A 56 -0.84 20.27 -5.21
C VAL A 56 -1.18 20.06 -6.68
N ARG A 57 -0.19 20.20 -7.58
CA ARG A 57 -0.40 20.02 -9.03
C ARG A 57 -0.94 18.63 -9.36
N PHE A 58 -0.40 17.59 -8.73
CA PHE A 58 -0.88 16.22 -8.90
C PHE A 58 -2.34 16.07 -8.45
N LEU A 59 -2.67 16.53 -7.25
CA LEU A 59 -4.02 16.39 -6.69
C LEU A 59 -5.05 17.18 -7.51
N GLU A 60 -4.73 18.40 -7.92
CA GLU A 60 -5.62 19.23 -8.74
C GLU A 60 -5.80 18.67 -10.15
N HIS A 61 -4.73 18.17 -10.78
CA HIS A 61 -4.82 17.58 -12.11
C HIS A 61 -5.68 16.32 -12.14
N ARG A 62 -5.57 15.45 -11.13
CA ARG A 62 -6.17 14.11 -11.15
C ARG A 62 -7.51 14.03 -10.41
N HIS A 63 -7.71 14.86 -9.40
CA HIS A 63 -8.89 14.86 -8.54
C HIS A 63 -9.62 16.21 -8.50
N GLY A 64 -9.07 17.28 -9.08
CA GLY A 64 -9.69 18.60 -9.07
C GLY A 64 -9.91 19.11 -7.64
N LYS A 65 -11.18 19.29 -7.25
CA LYS A 65 -11.59 19.69 -5.89
C LYS A 65 -12.03 18.51 -5.02
N ASN A 66 -11.98 17.27 -5.54
CA ASN A 66 -12.49 16.06 -4.91
C ASN A 66 -11.48 15.38 -3.98
N PHE A 67 -10.56 16.13 -3.36
CA PHE A 67 -9.60 15.57 -2.41
C PHE A 67 -9.70 16.27 -1.05
N TRP A 68 -9.48 15.51 0.02
CA TRP A 68 -9.36 16.05 1.38
C TRP A 68 -8.12 15.49 2.07
N ILE A 69 -7.35 16.34 2.72
CA ILE A 69 -6.07 15.96 3.32
C ILE A 69 -6.20 15.75 4.82
N PHE A 70 -5.64 14.65 5.30
CA PHE A 70 -5.51 14.33 6.72
C PHE A 70 -4.04 14.40 7.11
N ASN A 71 -3.69 15.38 7.95
CA ASN A 71 -2.34 15.62 8.43
C ASN A 71 -2.17 15.12 9.86
N PHE A 72 -1.34 14.08 10.04
CA PHE A 72 -1.07 13.47 11.34
C PHE A 72 0.20 14.01 12.02
N CYS A 73 0.88 14.99 11.42
CA CYS A 73 2.10 15.56 11.97
C CYS A 73 1.82 16.55 13.11
N PRO A 74 2.56 16.44 14.24
CA PRO A 74 2.60 17.48 15.27
C PRO A 74 2.91 18.85 14.67
N ILE A 75 2.28 19.88 15.23
CA ILE A 75 2.43 21.27 14.78
C ILE A 75 3.89 21.72 14.78
N LYS A 76 4.65 21.31 15.81
CA LYS A 76 6.08 21.62 15.99
C LYS A 76 7.00 20.91 15.00
N GLU A 77 6.53 19.85 14.34
CA GLU A 77 7.36 19.04 13.44
C GLU A 77 7.16 19.48 12.00
N ASN A 78 5.93 19.36 11.50
CA ASN A 78 5.62 19.44 10.08
C ASN A 78 4.22 20.05 9.94
N SER A 79 4.18 21.38 9.83
CA SER A 79 2.96 22.14 9.62
C SER A 79 3.08 23.01 8.37
N TYR A 80 1.95 23.18 7.70
CA TYR A 80 1.77 24.08 6.58
C TYR A 80 0.37 24.68 6.68
N ASP A 81 0.17 25.83 6.04
CA ASP A 81 -1.13 26.48 5.95
C ASP A 81 -2.10 25.64 5.11
N ALA A 82 -3.32 25.43 5.62
CA ALA A 82 -4.38 24.74 4.91
C ALA A 82 -4.76 25.44 3.60
N ALA A 83 -4.50 26.75 3.48
CA ALA A 83 -4.68 27.51 2.24
C ALA A 83 -3.90 26.91 1.05
N ALA A 84 -2.77 26.23 1.31
CA ALA A 84 -1.99 25.56 0.27
C ALA A 84 -2.76 24.45 -0.47
N PHE A 85 -3.82 23.93 0.15
CA PHE A 85 -4.70 22.90 -0.41
C PHE A 85 -6.16 23.38 -0.47
N GLY A 86 -6.36 24.69 -0.60
CA GLY A 86 -7.68 25.30 -0.71
C GLY A 86 -8.57 25.09 0.52
N GLY A 87 -7.97 25.02 1.71
CA GLY A 87 -8.67 24.83 2.99
C GLY A 87 -9.10 23.39 3.29
N ARG A 88 -8.81 22.43 2.41
CA ARG A 88 -9.24 21.02 2.51
C ARG A 88 -8.26 20.17 3.33
N VAL A 89 -8.00 20.59 4.56
CA VAL A 89 -7.02 19.93 5.44
C VAL A 89 -7.58 19.78 6.86
N SER A 90 -7.69 18.54 7.33
CA SER A 90 -8.00 18.20 8.72
C SER A 90 -6.75 17.70 9.44
N ARG A 91 -6.56 18.13 10.68
CA ARG A 91 -5.35 17.84 11.47
C ARG A 91 -5.66 16.98 12.68
N TYR A 92 -4.94 15.88 12.80
CA TYR A 92 -5.02 14.94 13.92
C TYR A 92 -3.62 14.56 14.40
N PRO A 93 -2.90 15.50 15.04
CA PRO A 93 -1.49 15.31 15.36
C PRO A 93 -1.26 14.27 16.47
N PHE A 94 -0.30 13.38 16.26
CA PHE A 94 0.25 12.52 17.33
C PHE A 94 1.75 12.25 17.10
N PRO A 95 2.52 11.94 18.16
CA PRO A 95 3.98 11.80 18.09
C PRO A 95 4.44 10.74 17.07
N ASP A 96 5.62 10.96 16.48
CA ASP A 96 6.20 10.01 15.55
C ASP A 96 6.60 8.72 16.29
N HIS A 97 6.46 7.56 15.64
CA HIS A 97 6.72 6.22 16.22
C HIS A 97 5.87 5.85 17.45
N HIS A 98 4.74 6.53 17.66
CA HIS A 98 3.77 6.19 18.71
C HIS A 98 2.45 5.75 18.09
N ALA A 99 1.72 4.90 18.83
CA ALA A 99 0.32 4.62 18.51
C ALA A 99 -0.52 5.90 18.66
N PRO A 100 -1.57 6.08 17.84
CA PRO A 100 -2.47 7.21 18.02
C PRO A 100 -3.27 7.06 19.32
N PRO A 101 -3.65 8.18 19.97
CA PRO A 101 -4.70 8.15 20.98
C PRO A 101 -5.96 7.48 20.42
N LEU A 102 -6.52 6.51 21.15
CA LEU A 102 -7.70 5.74 20.69
C LEU A 102 -8.87 6.64 20.32
N ALA A 103 -9.04 7.78 21.00
CA ALA A 103 -10.10 8.74 20.72
C ALA A 103 -10.00 9.38 19.32
N ILE A 104 -8.81 9.49 18.72
CA ILE A 104 -8.61 10.08 17.39
C ILE A 104 -9.08 9.14 16.29
N MET A 105 -8.89 7.82 16.47
CA MET A 105 -9.19 6.80 15.47
C MET A 105 -10.64 6.87 14.94
N PRO A 106 -11.70 6.83 15.78
CA PRO A 106 -13.08 6.91 15.29
C PRO A 106 -13.43 8.30 14.73
N LEU A 107 -12.78 9.38 15.20
CA LEU A 107 -13.01 10.72 14.66
C LEU A 107 -12.53 10.83 13.21
N VAL A 108 -11.31 10.34 12.94
CA VAL A 108 -10.73 10.30 11.59
C VAL A 108 -11.57 9.42 10.68
N ALA A 109 -11.90 8.20 11.12
CA ALA A 109 -12.70 7.27 10.33
C ALA A 109 -14.08 7.86 9.96
N ARG A 110 -14.75 8.48 10.92
CA ARG A 110 -16.05 9.14 10.70
C ARG A 110 -15.95 10.30 9.71
N GLU A 111 -14.94 11.16 9.84
CA GLU A 111 -14.75 12.30 8.94
C GLU A 111 -14.40 11.84 7.52
N MET A 112 -13.51 10.86 7.38
CA MET A 112 -13.19 10.24 6.08
C MET A 112 -14.44 9.66 5.43
N ASN A 113 -15.24 8.90 6.18
CA ASN A 113 -16.47 8.29 5.69
C ASN A 113 -17.47 9.38 5.22
N ALA A 114 -17.68 10.42 6.04
CA ALA A 114 -18.57 11.53 5.69
C ALA A 114 -18.11 12.27 4.42
N TRP A 115 -16.81 12.51 4.27
CA TRP A 115 -16.26 13.14 3.07
C TRP A 115 -16.47 12.26 1.82
N LEU A 116 -16.07 10.99 1.90
CA LEU A 116 -16.07 10.06 0.78
C LEU A 116 -17.48 9.69 0.32
N LYS A 117 -18.46 9.61 1.24
CA LYS A 117 -19.88 9.39 0.88
C LYS A 117 -20.50 10.51 0.05
N GLY A 118 -19.92 11.71 0.06
CA GLY A 118 -20.51 12.85 -0.66
C GLY A 118 -20.30 12.85 -2.17
N SER A 119 -19.41 12.01 -2.73
CA SER A 119 -19.30 11.78 -4.18
C SER A 119 -18.35 10.61 -4.47
N PRO A 120 -18.65 9.78 -5.49
CA PRO A 120 -17.81 8.64 -5.88
C PRO A 120 -16.41 9.07 -6.37
N ASP A 121 -16.24 10.30 -6.84
CA ASP A 121 -14.94 10.77 -7.32
C ASP A 121 -14.01 11.22 -6.20
N ARG A 122 -14.52 11.34 -4.97
CA ARG A 122 -13.78 11.85 -3.82
C ARG A 122 -12.70 10.89 -3.35
N VAL A 123 -11.61 11.49 -2.91
CA VAL A 123 -10.46 10.81 -2.33
C VAL A 123 -10.07 11.45 -0.99
N ALA A 124 -9.62 10.63 -0.06
CA ALA A 124 -9.01 11.03 1.19
C ALA A 124 -7.50 10.79 1.09
N VAL A 125 -6.71 11.82 1.40
CA VAL A 125 -5.26 11.82 1.27
C VAL A 125 -4.64 11.88 2.66
N LEU A 126 -4.06 10.77 3.11
CA LEU A 126 -3.47 10.61 4.42
C LEU A 126 -1.97 10.84 4.34
N HIS A 127 -1.43 11.71 5.18
CA HIS A 127 0.01 11.89 5.24
C HIS A 127 0.53 12.10 6.66
N CYS A 128 1.79 11.71 6.83
CA CYS A 128 2.60 12.06 7.99
C CYS A 128 3.93 12.60 7.46
N LYS A 129 5.05 12.30 8.12
CA LYS A 129 6.38 12.65 7.60
C LYS A 129 6.76 11.81 6.38
N ALA A 130 6.65 10.49 6.51
CA ALA A 130 7.10 9.52 5.51
C ALA A 130 5.96 8.66 4.94
N GLY A 131 4.69 8.89 5.28
CA GLY A 131 3.57 8.08 4.79
C GLY A 131 3.68 6.59 5.16
N LYS A 132 4.17 6.28 6.37
CA LYS A 132 4.31 4.90 6.89
C LYS A 132 3.43 4.71 8.12
N GLY A 133 4.00 4.55 9.32
CA GLY A 133 3.29 4.14 10.54
C GLY A 133 2.02 4.94 10.85
N ARG A 134 2.13 6.26 11.01
CA ARG A 134 0.96 7.11 11.35
C ARG A 134 -0.15 7.05 10.29
N SER A 135 0.21 7.27 9.03
CA SER A 135 -0.74 7.23 7.90
C SER A 135 -1.34 5.85 7.69
N GLY A 136 -0.52 4.80 7.75
CA GLY A 136 -0.96 3.41 7.60
C GLY A 136 -1.91 3.00 8.71
N THR A 137 -1.61 3.37 9.96
CA THR A 137 -2.51 3.09 11.10
C THR A 137 -3.89 3.71 10.87
N MET A 138 -3.95 4.97 10.43
CA MET A 138 -5.22 5.65 10.16
C MET A 138 -5.93 5.14 8.91
N ALA A 139 -5.19 4.75 7.86
CA ALA A 139 -5.76 4.09 6.69
C ALA A 139 -6.40 2.76 7.09
N CYS A 140 -5.68 1.89 7.82
CA CYS A 140 -6.23 0.64 8.33
C CYS A 140 -7.42 0.86 9.26
N THR A 141 -7.37 1.88 10.13
CA THR A 141 -8.51 2.26 10.99
C THR A 141 -9.77 2.53 10.15
N TYR A 142 -9.62 3.32 9.09
CA TYR A 142 -10.74 3.60 8.20
C TYR A 142 -11.23 2.35 7.47
N LEU A 143 -10.33 1.56 6.88
CA LEU A 143 -10.70 0.35 6.13
C LEU A 143 -11.39 -0.69 7.02
N LEU A 144 -10.96 -0.86 8.27
CA LEU A 144 -11.60 -1.74 9.25
C LEU A 144 -12.96 -1.21 9.74
N SER A 145 -13.24 0.08 9.55
CA SER A 145 -14.53 0.68 9.91
C SER A 145 -15.59 0.57 8.81
N LEU A 146 -15.21 0.03 7.64
CA LEU A 146 -16.14 -0.19 6.53
C LEU A 146 -16.94 -1.46 6.75
N ASP A 147 -18.22 -1.42 6.38
CA ASP A 147 -19.08 -2.61 6.40
C ASP A 147 -18.69 -3.61 5.29
N ASP A 148 -18.23 -3.08 4.15
CA ASP A 148 -17.78 -3.86 2.99
C ASP A 148 -16.27 -4.08 3.00
N SER A 149 -15.84 -5.21 2.44
CA SER A 149 -14.41 -5.49 2.27
C SER A 149 -13.77 -4.46 1.32
N PRO A 150 -12.67 -3.81 1.73
CA PRO A 150 -12.00 -2.84 0.88
C PRO A 150 -11.40 -3.53 -0.36
N MET A 151 -11.67 -2.97 -1.53
CA MET A 151 -11.09 -3.44 -2.78
C MET A 151 -9.73 -2.80 -3.02
N SER A 152 -8.82 -3.58 -3.62
CA SER A 152 -7.60 -3.02 -4.21
C SER A 152 -7.98 -2.01 -5.30
N PRO A 153 -7.13 -1.01 -5.59
CA PRO A 153 -7.45 0.01 -6.58
C PRO A 153 -7.82 -0.63 -7.93
N GLN A 154 -8.89 -0.15 -8.56
CA GLN A 154 -9.38 -0.67 -9.84
C GLN A 154 -9.33 0.37 -10.94
N LEU A 155 -9.27 1.65 -10.60
CA LEU A 155 -9.33 2.73 -11.57
C LEU A 155 -7.96 2.96 -12.21
N GLN A 156 -7.96 3.28 -13.50
CA GLN A 156 -6.75 3.67 -14.23
C GLN A 156 -6.04 4.85 -13.55
N ARG A 157 -6.81 5.79 -12.98
CA ARG A 157 -6.29 6.93 -12.21
C ARG A 157 -5.61 6.56 -10.89
N SER A 158 -5.51 5.29 -10.53
CA SER A 158 -4.84 4.85 -9.29
C SER A 158 -3.47 4.25 -9.57
N TYR A 159 -3.17 3.99 -10.85
CA TYR A 159 -1.94 3.34 -11.29
C TYR A 159 -1.09 4.24 -12.19
N THR A 160 0.18 3.90 -12.33
CA THR A 160 1.02 4.41 -13.42
C THR A 160 0.65 3.73 -14.74
N VAL A 161 1.06 4.32 -15.88
CA VAL A 161 0.74 3.76 -17.21
C VAL A 161 1.26 2.31 -17.34
N LYS A 162 2.46 2.06 -16.83
CA LYS A 162 3.10 0.72 -16.86
C LYS A 162 2.36 -0.29 -15.98
N GLU A 163 2.03 0.08 -14.75
CA GLU A 163 1.28 -0.80 -13.84
C GLU A 163 -0.11 -1.10 -14.39
N TRP A 164 -0.78 -0.10 -14.96
CA TRP A 164 -2.09 -0.27 -15.59
C TRP A 164 -2.04 -1.25 -16.77
N ALA A 165 -1.04 -1.07 -17.66
CA ALA A 165 -0.84 -1.98 -18.80
C ALA A 165 -0.58 -3.41 -18.34
N LYS A 166 0.29 -3.60 -17.33
CA LYS A 166 0.58 -4.91 -16.74
C LYS A 166 -0.70 -5.57 -16.20
N ARG A 167 -1.50 -4.84 -15.42
CA ARG A 167 -2.72 -5.35 -14.80
C ARG A 167 -3.78 -5.75 -15.83
N ARG A 168 -3.89 -4.97 -16.92
CA ARG A 168 -4.81 -5.28 -18.03
C ARG A 168 -4.37 -6.53 -18.80
N MET A 169 -3.07 -6.72 -18.98
CA MET A 169 -2.50 -7.93 -19.58
C MET A 169 -2.78 -9.17 -18.70
N GLU A 170 -2.53 -9.07 -17.39
CA GLU A 170 -2.82 -10.14 -16.42
C GLU A 170 -4.31 -10.50 -16.41
N SER A 171 -5.20 -9.50 -16.43
CA SER A 171 -6.64 -9.73 -16.50
C SER A 171 -7.07 -10.38 -17.83
N ALA A 172 -6.44 -10.02 -18.94
CA ALA A 172 -6.75 -10.59 -20.25
C ALA A 172 -6.32 -12.06 -20.35
N ILE A 173 -5.15 -12.41 -19.79
CA ILE A 173 -4.65 -13.80 -19.74
C ILE A 173 -5.61 -14.70 -18.98
N GLY A 174 -6.21 -14.23 -17.88
CA GLY A 174 -7.19 -15.00 -17.11
C GLY A 174 -8.56 -15.18 -17.80
N THR A 175 -8.83 -14.44 -18.88
CA THR A 175 -10.07 -14.51 -19.65
C THR A 175 -9.96 -15.22 -20.98
N LEU A 176 -8.75 -15.64 -21.38
CA LEU A 176 -8.59 -16.49 -22.55
C LEU A 176 -9.15 -17.88 -22.21
N PRO A 177 -10.02 -18.46 -23.05
CA PRO A 177 -10.37 -19.86 -22.92
C PRO A 177 -9.07 -20.67 -22.97
N ALA A 178 -8.90 -21.62 -22.06
CA ALA A 178 -7.87 -22.63 -22.25
C ALA A 178 -8.22 -23.30 -23.58
N ASP A 179 -7.38 -23.17 -24.60
CA ASP A 179 -7.63 -23.82 -25.88
C ASP A 179 -7.76 -25.32 -25.62
N GLU A 180 -8.99 -25.83 -25.64
CA GLU A 180 -9.25 -27.26 -25.83
C GLU A 180 -8.81 -27.60 -27.26
N ASP A 181 -7.77 -28.42 -27.33
CA ASP A 181 -7.36 -29.24 -28.47
C ASP A 181 -7.45 -28.60 -29.86
N THR A 182 -6.34 -27.97 -30.27
CA THR A 182 -5.93 -28.06 -31.68
C THR A 182 -4.63 -28.83 -31.77
N GLN A 183 -4.75 -30.16 -31.90
CA GLN A 183 -3.63 -31.00 -32.32
C GLN A 183 -3.11 -30.51 -33.68
N PRO A 184 -1.81 -30.22 -33.84
CA PRO A 184 -1.23 -30.12 -35.16
C PRO A 184 -1.07 -31.55 -35.71
N THR A 185 -1.88 -31.91 -36.71
CA THR A 185 -1.67 -33.10 -37.54
C THR A 185 -0.37 -32.93 -38.33
N PHE A 186 0.71 -33.57 -37.87
CA PHE A 186 1.91 -33.80 -38.66
C PHE A 186 1.79 -35.17 -39.34
N SER A 187 1.76 -35.17 -40.67
CA SER A 187 1.88 -36.36 -41.51
C SER A 187 3.33 -36.85 -41.53
N GLU A 188 3.50 -38.14 -41.22
CA GLU A 188 4.77 -38.87 -41.15
C GLU A 188 5.56 -38.90 -42.47
N THR A 189 6.90 -38.91 -42.37
CA THR A 189 7.72 -39.85 -43.15
C THR A 189 8.95 -40.27 -42.34
N SER A 190 9.19 -41.58 -42.38
CA SER A 190 10.06 -42.45 -41.58
C SER A 190 11.57 -42.30 -41.81
N SER A 191 12.38 -42.59 -40.78
CA SER A 191 13.38 -43.68 -40.81
C SER A 191 14.23 -43.77 -39.53
N THR A 192 14.10 -44.93 -38.83
CA THR A 192 15.15 -45.80 -38.18
C THR A 192 16.29 -45.15 -37.36
N THR A 193 16.63 -45.53 -36.11
CA THR A 193 16.75 -46.85 -35.47
C THR A 193 16.72 -46.78 -33.92
N ASN A 194 16.19 -47.82 -33.27
CA ASN A 194 16.26 -48.18 -31.82
C ASN A 194 17.64 -48.79 -31.42
N PRO A 195 17.91 -49.30 -30.18
CA PRO A 195 17.18 -49.27 -28.87
C PRO A 195 18.06 -48.98 -27.62
N LEU A 196 17.44 -48.79 -26.44
CA LEU A 196 17.63 -49.54 -25.16
C LEU A 196 17.25 -48.71 -23.89
N SER A 197 16.38 -49.32 -23.08
CA SER A 197 15.72 -48.90 -21.82
C SER A 197 16.64 -49.07 -20.57
N PRO A 198 16.20 -48.97 -19.28
CA PRO A 198 14.96 -48.41 -18.68
C PRO A 198 15.13 -47.64 -17.31
N LEU A 199 14.02 -47.02 -16.84
CA LEU A 199 13.57 -46.79 -15.44
C LEU A 199 14.38 -45.88 -14.47
N ARG A 200 13.73 -44.85 -13.86
CA ARG A 200 13.28 -44.83 -12.44
C ARG A 200 12.58 -43.51 -12.03
N GLU A 201 11.78 -43.62 -10.97
CA GLU A 201 10.68 -42.79 -10.47
C GLU A 201 11.02 -41.42 -9.83
N THR A 202 9.97 -40.60 -9.73
CA THR A 202 9.66 -39.38 -8.93
C THR A 202 10.11 -39.44 -7.44
N PRO A 203 10.23 -38.34 -6.65
CA PRO A 203 9.18 -37.31 -6.43
C PRO A 203 9.63 -35.85 -6.19
N GLY A 204 8.62 -34.96 -6.17
CA GLY A 204 8.73 -33.50 -6.21
C GLY A 204 9.17 -32.80 -4.92
N PRO A 205 9.38 -31.47 -4.97
CA PRO A 205 9.84 -30.70 -3.83
C PRO A 205 8.70 -30.22 -2.91
N SER A 206 9.00 -30.36 -1.63
CA SER A 206 8.26 -30.04 -0.41
C SER A 206 7.86 -28.58 -0.24
N SER A 207 6.65 -28.35 0.30
CA SER A 207 6.16 -27.06 0.78
C SER A 207 6.54 -26.83 2.24
N ASP A 208 7.32 -25.78 2.51
CA ASP A 208 7.72 -25.36 3.86
C ASP A 208 6.63 -24.51 4.55
N VAL A 209 5.60 -25.18 5.09
CA VAL A 209 4.64 -24.56 6.03
C VAL A 209 4.22 -25.55 7.12
N GLU A 210 5.15 -25.90 8.01
CA GLU A 210 4.81 -26.47 9.32
C GLU A 210 5.18 -25.48 10.42
N GLY A 211 4.20 -25.14 11.28
CA GLY A 211 4.49 -24.57 12.60
C GLY A 211 3.68 -23.37 13.07
N ILE A 212 2.60 -22.95 12.38
CA ILE A 212 1.76 -21.84 12.87
C ILE A 212 0.28 -22.25 12.79
N LEU A 213 -0.23 -22.80 13.90
CA LEU A 213 -1.65 -23.03 14.28
C LEU A 213 -2.24 -24.43 13.99
N ASP A 214 -2.43 -25.23 15.04
CA ASP A 214 -3.36 -26.37 15.06
C ASP A 214 -4.79 -25.87 15.37
N ILE A 215 -5.57 -25.67 14.31
CA ILE A 215 -6.97 -25.24 14.34
C ILE A 215 -7.90 -26.45 14.54
N GLU A 216 -7.71 -27.25 15.58
CA GLU A 216 -8.67 -28.34 15.88
C GLU A 216 -9.03 -28.53 17.37
N LYS A 217 -8.45 -27.77 18.31
CA LYS A 217 -8.76 -27.96 19.75
C LYS A 217 -9.19 -26.74 20.57
N GLY A 218 -9.37 -25.57 19.96
CA GLY A 218 -10.06 -24.44 20.59
C GLY A 218 -9.61 -24.10 22.02
N SER A 219 -8.33 -24.28 22.35
CA SER A 219 -7.75 -24.00 23.66
C SER A 219 -6.36 -23.37 23.49
N PRO A 220 -5.97 -22.38 24.31
CA PRO A 220 -4.68 -21.70 24.18
C PRO A 220 -3.50 -22.63 24.54
N PRO A 221 -2.30 -22.39 23.98
CA PRO A 221 -1.10 -23.16 24.32
C PRO A 221 -0.71 -22.97 25.81
N PRO A 222 -0.07 -23.99 26.44
CA PRO A 222 0.23 -23.95 27.86
C PRO A 222 1.20 -22.83 28.21
N THR A 223 0.87 -22.08 29.26
CA THR A 223 1.67 -20.99 29.82
C THR A 223 2.95 -21.55 30.43
N ALA A 224 4.11 -21.07 29.97
CA ALA A 224 5.38 -21.37 30.63
C ALA A 224 5.34 -20.80 32.06
N THR A 225 5.52 -21.71 33.02
CA THR A 225 5.45 -21.51 34.46
C THR A 225 6.49 -20.51 34.97
N ALA A 226 6.04 -19.60 35.84
CA ALA A 226 6.87 -18.77 36.71
C ALA A 226 7.60 -19.59 37.78
N ASN A 227 8.75 -19.07 38.27
CA ASN A 227 9.27 -19.21 39.63
C ASN A 227 10.64 -18.48 39.76
N PRO A 228 11.11 -18.08 40.96
CA PRO A 228 10.46 -17.30 42.01
C PRO A 228 11.34 -16.10 42.46
N GLU A 229 10.85 -15.31 43.42
CA GLU A 229 11.38 -14.01 43.89
C GLU A 229 12.70 -14.00 44.70
N SER A 230 13.38 -12.84 44.60
CA SER A 230 14.10 -12.06 45.66
C SER A 230 15.54 -12.44 46.06
N PRO A 231 16.37 -11.53 46.66
CA PRO A 231 16.01 -10.22 47.25
C PRO A 231 16.95 -9.02 46.97
N SER A 232 16.41 -7.86 47.36
CA SER A 232 16.99 -6.55 47.69
C SER A 232 18.53 -6.39 47.79
N ARG A 233 19.04 -5.31 47.20
CA ARG A 233 20.20 -4.58 47.74
C ARG A 233 20.02 -3.07 47.64
N MET A 234 19.86 -2.43 48.81
CA MET A 234 20.11 -1.02 49.04
C MET A 234 21.58 -0.67 48.71
N ARG A 235 21.80 0.42 47.99
CA ARG A 235 22.59 1.58 48.44
C ARG A 235 22.35 2.76 47.50
#